data_AF-A0A5C4SXF9-F1
#
_entry.id   AF-A0A5C4SXF9-F1
#
_cell.length_a   1.000
_cell.length_b   1.000
_cell.length_c   1.000
_cell.angle_alpha   90.00
_cell.angle_beta   90.00
_cell.angle_gamma   90.00
#
_symmetry.space_group_name_H-M   'P 1'
#
loop_
_entity.id
_entity.type
_entity.pdbx_description
1 polymer ?
#
loop_
_entity_poly.entity_id
_entity_poly.type
_entity_poly.pdbx_seq_one_letter_code
_entity_poly.pdbx_strand_id
1 'polypeptide(L)'
;MMDNDKEPVKARLDEELRDLRFQGAANVLARTHPRTWAERIRAIWNKEIEIPVVPSGAAVAVLLLMLAIQQTANPDPEQAAPRNRQLVEAGGNTYWKDEFERAVANAENQNQG
;
A
#
# COMPACT_ATOMS: atom_id res chain seq x y z
N MET A 1 1.18 33.28 56.62
CA MET A 1 -0.27 33.51 56.77
C MET A 1 -0.74 34.27 55.55
N MET A 2 -1.14 33.58 54.47
CA MET A 2 -1.62 34.20 53.22
C MET A 2 -2.18 33.09 52.31
N ASP A 3 -3.27 32.44 52.72
CA ASP A 3 -4.02 31.51 51.86
C ASP A 3 -5.55 31.72 51.93
N ASN A 4 -6.05 32.70 52.70
CA ASN A 4 -7.50 32.94 52.87
C ASN A 4 -8.16 33.75 51.74
N ASP A 5 -7.39 34.48 50.92
CA ASP A 5 -7.98 35.31 49.85
C ASP A 5 -8.29 34.53 48.56
N LYS A 6 -7.82 33.27 48.46
CA LYS A 6 -8.07 32.39 47.30
C LYS A 6 -9.42 31.68 47.38
N GLU A 7 -9.89 31.39 48.59
CA GLU A 7 -11.17 30.70 48.83
C GLU A 7 -12.39 31.45 48.27
N PRO A 8 -12.56 32.78 48.49
CA PRO A 8 -13.73 33.49 47.98
C PRO A 8 -13.71 33.62 46.45
N VAL A 9 -12.53 33.74 45.85
CA VAL A 9 -12.37 33.84 44.40
C VAL A 9 -12.69 32.49 43.74
N LYS A 10 -12.22 31.38 44.31
CA LYS A 10 -12.57 30.03 43.83
C LYS A 10 -14.07 29.75 43.92
N ALA A 11 -14.70 30.08 45.04
CA ALA A 11 -16.12 29.84 45.24
C ALA A 11 -16.98 30.57 44.21
N ARG A 12 -16.63 31.82 43.89
CA ARG A 12 -17.33 32.63 42.90
C ARG A 12 -17.13 32.12 41.48
N LEU A 13 -15.92 31.66 41.16
CA LEU A 13 -15.61 31.07 39.86
C LEU A 13 -16.33 29.73 39.65
N ASP A 14 -16.41 28.89 40.69
CA ASP A 14 -17.16 27.63 40.63
C ASP A 14 -18.68 27.86 40.49
N GLU A 15 -19.21 28.94 41.07
CA GLU A 15 -20.62 29.36 40.89
C GLU A 15 -20.88 29.80 39.44
N GLU A 16 -20.01 30.64 38.88
CA GLU A 16 -20.10 31.13 37.49
C GLU A 16 -19.90 30.03 36.45
N LEU A 17 -19.07 29.03 36.74
CA LEU A 17 -18.78 27.90 35.85
C LEU A 17 -19.70 26.69 36.07
N ARG A 18 -20.59 26.72 37.07
CA ARG A 18 -21.47 25.59 37.42
C ARG A 18 -22.34 25.13 36.23
N ASP A 19 -22.76 26.07 35.39
CA ASP A 19 -23.57 25.82 34.21
C ASP A 19 -22.73 25.59 32.93
N LEU A 20 -21.45 25.98 32.95
CA LEU A 20 -20.50 25.81 31.85
C LEU A 20 -19.77 24.46 31.98
N ARG A 21 -20.46 23.39 31.59
CA ARG A 21 -19.83 22.08 31.48
C ARG A 21 -18.93 22.02 30.24
N PHE A 22 -17.63 21.92 30.44
CA PHE A 22 -16.66 21.70 29.35
C PHE A 22 -16.85 20.29 28.75
N GLN A 23 -17.65 20.19 27.68
CA GLN A 23 -17.93 18.92 27.00
C GLN A 23 -16.78 18.45 26.08
N GLY A 24 -15.84 19.35 25.78
CA GLY A 24 -14.72 19.09 24.86
C GLY A 24 -13.53 18.37 25.50
N ALA A 25 -13.59 17.98 26.77
CA ALA A 25 -12.46 17.39 27.50
C ALA A 25 -11.85 16.20 26.76
N ALA A 26 -12.69 15.24 26.34
CA ALA A 26 -12.23 14.07 25.60
C ALA A 26 -11.56 14.45 24.26
N ASN A 27 -12.08 15.47 23.57
CA ASN A 27 -11.57 15.92 22.27
C ASN A 27 -10.22 16.66 22.41
N VAL A 28 -10.08 17.50 23.45
CA VAL A 28 -8.81 18.18 23.75
C VAL A 28 -7.75 17.20 24.23
N LEU A 29 -8.12 16.23 25.07
CA LEU A 29 -7.23 15.15 25.51
C LEU A 29 -6.77 14.29 24.32
N ALA A 30 -7.68 13.90 23.42
CA ALA A 30 -7.33 13.15 22.22
C ALA A 30 -6.35 13.91 21.31
N ARG A 31 -6.45 15.24 21.28
CA ARG A 31 -5.60 16.10 20.45
C ARG A 31 -4.22 16.38 21.07
N THR A 32 -4.12 16.46 22.40
CA THR A 32 -2.88 16.82 23.10
C THR A 32 -2.11 15.64 23.66
N HIS A 33 -2.76 14.51 23.95
CA HIS A 33 -2.14 13.28 24.46
C HIS A 33 -2.84 12.04 23.85
N PRO A 34 -2.51 11.66 22.60
CA PRO A 34 -3.04 10.44 22.01
C PRO A 34 -2.59 9.23 22.83
N ARG A 35 -3.53 8.49 23.42
CA ARG A 35 -3.26 7.40 24.38
C ARG A 35 -2.96 6.07 23.68
N THR A 36 -3.33 5.93 22.41
CA THR A 36 -3.25 4.66 21.68
C THR A 36 -2.55 4.79 20.32
N TRP A 37 -1.93 3.70 19.86
CA TRP A 37 -1.26 3.65 18.55
C TRP A 37 -2.21 3.92 17.38
N ALA A 38 -3.46 3.46 17.48
CA ALA A 38 -4.50 3.74 16.49
C ALA A 38 -4.87 5.23 16.43
N GLU A 39 -4.96 5.91 17.57
CA GLU A 39 -5.19 7.36 17.63
C GLU A 39 -3.99 8.15 17.10
N ARG A 40 -2.76 7.67 17.27
CA ARG A 40 -1.57 8.29 16.66
C ARG A 40 -1.62 8.22 15.14
N ILE A 41 -2.03 7.08 14.57
CA ILE A 41 -2.19 6.94 13.12
C ILE A 41 -3.29 7.87 12.60
N ARG A 42 -4.45 7.92 13.27
CA ARG A 42 -5.51 8.88 12.92
C ARG A 42 -5.06 10.33 13.06
N ALA A 43 -4.29 10.66 14.09
CA ALA A 43 -3.74 12.00 14.27
C ALA A 43 -2.71 12.35 13.18
N ILE A 44 -1.93 11.37 12.71
CA ILE A 44 -1.03 11.53 11.56
C ILE A 44 -1.84 11.75 10.28
N TRP A 45 -2.91 10.98 10.07
CA TRP A 45 -3.79 11.08 8.91
C TRP A 45 -4.60 12.39 8.87
N ASN A 46 -5.00 12.89 10.05
CA ASN A 46 -5.76 14.13 10.21
C ASN A 46 -4.88 15.38 10.26
N LYS A 47 -3.57 15.21 10.42
CA LYS A 47 -2.59 16.25 10.18
C LYS A 47 -2.43 16.33 8.67
N GLU A 48 -2.52 17.52 8.09
CA GLU A 48 -2.24 17.76 6.68
C GLU A 48 -0.80 17.29 6.41
N ILE A 49 -0.63 16.02 6.04
CA ILE A 49 0.66 15.50 5.66
C ILE A 49 0.91 16.07 4.29
N GLU A 50 1.68 17.16 4.23
CA GLU A 50 2.36 17.56 3.02
C GLU A 50 3.36 16.46 2.68
N ILE A 51 2.89 15.39 2.03
CA ILE A 51 3.77 14.34 1.55
C ILE A 51 4.52 14.95 0.36
N PRO A 52 5.84 15.15 0.46
CA PRO A 52 6.61 15.62 -0.69
C PRO A 52 6.47 14.58 -1.80
N VAL A 53 5.83 14.97 -2.91
CA VAL A 53 5.39 14.08 -4.00
C VAL A 53 6.59 13.39 -4.66
N VAL A 54 7.71 14.12 -4.78
CA VAL A 54 8.92 13.62 -5.44
C VAL A 54 9.56 12.44 -4.68
N PRO A 55 9.94 12.56 -3.40
CA PRO A 55 10.55 11.44 -2.67
C PRO A 55 9.57 10.29 -2.39
N SER A 56 8.29 10.59 -2.15
CA SER A 56 7.28 9.55 -1.93
C SER A 56 6.96 8.78 -3.20
N GLY A 57 6.81 9.47 -4.33
CA GLY A 57 6.64 8.86 -5.64
C GLY A 57 7.85 8.00 -6.04
N ALA A 58 9.07 8.46 -5.77
CA ALA A 58 10.28 7.67 -6.00
C ALA A 58 10.29 6.37 -5.18
N ALA A 59 9.90 6.42 -3.91
CA ALA A 59 9.81 5.22 -3.06
C ALA A 59 8.79 4.20 -3.59
N VAL A 60 7.61 4.68 -4.04
CA VAL A 60 6.58 3.82 -4.65
C VAL A 60 7.08 3.23 -5.97
N ALA A 61 7.73 4.02 -6.82
CA ALA A 61 8.28 3.54 -8.09
C ALA A 61 9.33 2.45 -7.89
N VAL A 62 10.21 2.60 -6.90
CA VAL A 62 11.22 1.57 -6.54
C VAL A 62 10.55 0.29 -6.06
N LEU A 63 9.51 0.39 -5.22
CA LEU A 63 8.72 -0.76 -4.77
C LEU A 63 8.06 -1.51 -5.93
N LEU A 64 7.44 -0.76 -6.86
CA LEU A 64 6.82 -1.34 -8.05
C LEU A 64 7.86 -2.01 -8.96
N LEU A 65 9.03 -1.39 -9.11
CA LEU A 65 10.13 -1.96 -9.89
C LEU A 65 10.63 -3.28 -9.28
N MET A 66 10.79 -3.35 -7.96
CA MET A 66 11.16 -4.60 -7.28
C MET A 66 10.11 -5.70 -7.47
N LEU A 67 8.82 -5.35 -7.40
CA LEU A 67 7.71 -6.28 -7.66
C LEU A 67 7.71 -6.78 -9.10
N ALA A 68 7.95 -5.89 -10.07
CA ALA A 68 8.04 -6.26 -11.48
C ALA A 68 9.23 -7.20 -11.73
N ILE A 69 10.40 -6.91 -11.16
CA ILE A 69 11.58 -7.78 -11.28
C ILE A 69 11.28 -9.17 -10.72
N GLN A 70 10.66 -9.27 -9.53
CA GLN A 70 10.30 -10.58 -8.97
C GLN A 70 9.33 -11.37 -9.86
N GLN A 71 8.37 -10.71 -10.49
CA GLN A 71 7.47 -11.38 -11.43
C GLN A 71 8.18 -11.86 -12.69
N THR A 72 9.17 -11.10 -13.19
CA THR A 72 9.96 -11.52 -14.37
C THR A 72 11.07 -12.53 -14.05
N ALA A 73 11.52 -12.58 -12.80
CA ALA A 73 12.63 -13.45 -12.36
C ALA A 73 12.20 -14.91 -12.15
N ASN A 74 10.90 -15.18 -12.01
CA ASN A 74 10.33 -16.52 -12.13
C ASN A 74 9.69 -16.65 -13.51
N PRO A 75 10.47 -16.89 -14.59
CA PRO A 75 9.87 -17.34 -15.83
C PRO A 75 9.17 -18.66 -15.52
N ASP A 76 7.90 -18.77 -15.93
CA ASP A 76 7.18 -20.03 -15.96
C ASP A 76 8.10 -21.08 -16.60
N PRO A 77 8.34 -22.25 -15.98
CA PRO A 77 9.23 -23.26 -16.56
C PRO A 77 8.77 -23.73 -17.94
N GLU A 78 7.51 -23.49 -18.32
CA GLU A 78 6.99 -23.73 -19.67
C GLU A 78 7.47 -22.71 -20.73
N GLN A 79 7.97 -21.54 -20.33
CA GLN A 79 8.43 -20.47 -21.23
C GLN A 79 9.95 -20.42 -21.40
N ALA A 80 10.70 -21.30 -20.73
CA ALA A 80 12.13 -21.43 -20.92
C ALA A 80 12.40 -21.94 -22.35
N ALA A 81 12.66 -21.01 -23.26
CA ALA A 81 13.06 -21.30 -24.62
C ALA A 81 14.22 -22.32 -24.61
N PRO A 82 14.08 -23.49 -25.26
CA PRO A 82 15.17 -24.44 -25.30
C PRO A 82 16.39 -23.76 -25.94
N ARG A 83 17.56 -23.85 -25.28
CA ARG A 83 18.82 -23.20 -25.70
C ARG A 83 19.28 -23.59 -27.12
N ASN A 84 18.60 -24.51 -27.78
CA ASN A 84 18.94 -25.05 -29.09
C ASN A 84 17.72 -25.04 -30.04
N ARG A 85 17.00 -23.92 -30.10
CA ARG A 85 15.91 -23.73 -31.05
C ARG A 85 16.44 -23.72 -32.48
N GLN A 86 15.91 -24.61 -33.31
CA GLN A 86 16.22 -24.72 -34.74
C GLN A 86 15.09 -24.10 -35.55
N LEU A 87 15.44 -23.41 -36.64
CA LEU A 87 14.48 -22.89 -37.60
C LEU A 87 14.24 -23.95 -38.68
N VAL A 88 12.99 -24.12 -39.09
CA VAL A 88 12.57 -25.03 -40.17
C VAL A 88 11.73 -24.26 -41.16
N GLU A 89 11.94 -24.53 -42.46
CA GLU A 89 11.14 -23.94 -43.53
C GLU A 89 10.05 -24.93 -43.94
N ALA A 90 8.79 -24.50 -43.88
CA ALA A 90 7.63 -25.29 -44.31
C ALA A 90 6.69 -24.39 -45.11
N GLY A 91 6.28 -24.84 -46.30
CA GLY A 91 5.34 -24.08 -47.14
C GLY A 91 5.81 -22.67 -47.53
N GLY A 92 7.12 -22.44 -47.63
CA GLY A 92 7.71 -21.15 -47.97
C GLY A 92 7.80 -20.13 -46.82
N ASN A 93 7.44 -20.53 -45.60
CA ASN A 93 7.61 -19.72 -44.39
C ASN A 93 8.57 -20.40 -43.40
N THR A 94 9.29 -19.59 -42.64
CA THR A 94 10.22 -20.06 -41.60
C THR A 94 9.53 -20.10 -40.25
N TYR A 95 9.56 -21.25 -39.59
CA TYR A 95 8.96 -21.50 -38.27
C TYR A 95 10.01 -22.02 -37.29
N TRP A 96 9.75 -21.86 -36.00
CA TRP A 96 10.49 -22.57 -34.96
C TRP A 96 10.11 -24.04 -34.97
N LYS A 97 11.09 -24.93 -34.99
CA LYS A 97 10.90 -26.38 -35.09
C LYS A 97 9.98 -26.92 -34.00
N ASP A 98 10.20 -26.47 -32.77
CA ASP A 98 9.46 -26.84 -31.56
C ASP A 98 7.98 -26.44 -31.65
N GLU A 99 7.69 -25.28 -32.21
CA GLU A 99 6.31 -24.81 -32.39
C GLU A 99 5.61 -25.53 -33.54
N PHE A 100 6.34 -25.83 -34.62
CA PHE A 100 5.83 -26.57 -35.77
C PHE A 100 5.47 -28.01 -35.40
N GLU A 101 6.38 -28.73 -34.74
CA GLU A 101 6.14 -30.11 -34.28
C GLU A 101 4.95 -30.19 -33.32
N ARG A 102 4.83 -29.22 -32.40
CA ARG A 102 3.68 -29.12 -31.48
C ARG A 102 2.36 -28.87 -32.23
N ALA A 103 2.36 -27.98 -33.22
CA ALA A 103 1.18 -27.69 -34.01
C ALA A 103 0.72 -28.91 -34.84
N VAL A 104 1.66 -29.65 -35.44
CA VAL A 104 1.39 -30.88 -36.19
C VAL A 104 0.84 -31.97 -35.27
N ALA A 105 1.47 -32.21 -34.13
CA ALA A 105 1.00 -33.20 -33.16
C ALA A 105 -0.42 -32.89 -32.64
N ASN A 106 -0.73 -31.61 -32.42
CA ASN A 106 -2.08 -31.19 -32.03
C ASN A 106 -3.11 -31.42 -33.15
N ALA A 107 -2.74 -31.15 -34.41
CA ALA A 107 -3.62 -31.37 -35.56
C ALA A 107 -3.88 -32.86 -35.82
N GLU A 108 -2.87 -33.72 -35.64
CA GLU A 108 -3.01 -35.17 -35.76
C GLU A 108 -3.94 -35.75 -34.69
N ASN A 109 -3.82 -35.29 -33.43
CA ASN A 109 -4.71 -35.71 -32.34
C ASN A 109 -6.16 -35.24 -32.56
N GLN A 110 -6.37 -34.07 -33.16
CA GLN A 110 -7.71 -33.58 -33.52
C GLN A 110 -8.35 -34.36 -34.68
N ASN A 111 -7.55 -34.97 -35.55
CA ASN A 111 -8.03 -35.74 -36.71
C ASN A 111 -8.25 -37.23 -36.40
N GLN A 112 -7.84 -37.71 -35.21
CA GLN A 112 -8.01 -39.09 -34.75
C GLN A 112 -9.16 -39.26 -33.72
N GLY A 113 -9.96 -38.20 -33.47
CA GLY A 113 -11.19 -38.26 -32.68
C GLY A 113 -12.44 -38.15 -33.56
#